data_AF-A0A172TBJ4-F1
#
_entry.id   AF-A0A172TBJ4-F1
#
_cell.length_a   1.000
_cell.length_b   1.000
_cell.length_c   1.000
_cell.angle_alpha   90.00
_cell.angle_beta   90.00
_cell.angle_gamma   90.00
#
_symmetry.space_group_name_H-M   'P 1'
#
loop_
_entity.id
_entity.type
_entity.pdbx_description
1 polymer ?
#
loop_
_entity_poly.entity_id
_entity_poly.type
_entity_poly.pdbx_seq_one_letter_code
_entity_poly.pdbx_strand_id
1 'polypeptide(L)'
;MVRGDLAIFPLLSVMQMLLSSGRAGRFSVEHPRGGALWLDPGEVIHAQAGSLSGEAALQMLASLDGGQFQFEPNLIPPSRTLALRRDATLRRMLDDNEAWIVLLRSFPDWEKPVRFTARWNDTQPVTRNQYRALSLIPDGVTLRVLLDRSGLPPRQVMDTLKPFMTAGLIEVG
;
A
#
# COMPACT_ATOMS: atom_id res chain seq x y z
N MET A 1 6.70 -24.39 8.57
CA MET A 1 5.95 -23.14 8.68
C MET A 1 6.84 -22.13 9.38
N VAL A 2 6.93 -20.89 8.88
CA VAL A 2 7.71 -19.81 9.52
C VAL A 2 6.73 -18.75 10.01
N ARG A 3 6.93 -18.21 11.21
CA ARG A 3 6.09 -17.15 11.80
C ARG A 3 6.96 -16.15 12.54
N GLY A 4 6.49 -14.92 12.66
CA GLY A 4 7.18 -13.87 13.41
C GLY A 4 6.45 -12.55 13.32
N ASP A 5 7.11 -11.49 13.80
CA ASP A 5 6.59 -10.13 13.81
C ASP A 5 7.44 -9.23 12.89
N LEU A 6 6.80 -8.45 12.02
CA LEU A 6 7.50 -7.52 11.14
C LEU A 6 8.17 -6.35 11.87
N ALA A 7 7.74 -6.04 13.10
CA ALA A 7 8.41 -5.05 13.94
C ALA A 7 9.81 -5.54 14.40
N ILE A 8 10.01 -6.86 14.47
CA ILE A 8 11.28 -7.49 14.83
C ILE A 8 12.08 -7.87 13.59
N PHE A 9 11.40 -8.39 12.57
CA PHE A 9 11.99 -8.82 11.30
C PHE A 9 11.39 -8.01 10.14
N PRO A 10 12.05 -6.93 9.70
CA PRO A 10 11.52 -6.06 8.66
C PRO A 10 11.13 -6.82 7.38
N LEU A 11 10.05 -6.38 6.74
CA LEU A 11 9.45 -7.07 5.59
C LEU A 11 10.47 -7.37 4.48
N LEU A 12 11.31 -6.41 4.11
CA LEU A 12 12.34 -6.59 3.08
C LEU A 12 13.31 -7.72 3.41
N SER A 13 13.74 -7.84 4.68
CA SER A 13 14.65 -8.90 5.14
C SER A 13 13.97 -10.27 5.09
N VAL A 14 12.70 -10.35 5.52
CA VAL A 14 11.92 -11.59 5.45
C VAL A 14 11.72 -12.02 3.99
N MET A 15 11.39 -11.08 3.11
CA MET A 15 11.21 -11.36 1.68
C MET A 15 12.51 -11.80 1.01
N GLN A 16 13.65 -11.17 1.33
CA GLN A 16 14.96 -11.58 0.83
C GLN A 16 15.27 -13.02 1.23
N MET A 17 15.03 -13.38 2.49
CA MET A 17 15.21 -14.75 2.99
C MET A 17 14.31 -15.73 2.24
N LEU A 18 13.00 -15.45 2.15
CA LEU A 18 12.04 -16.35 1.51
C LEU A 18 12.33 -16.57 0.02
N LEU A 19 12.61 -15.49 -0.72
CA LEU A 19 12.94 -15.57 -2.15
C LEU A 19 14.28 -16.29 -2.38
N SER A 20 15.24 -16.19 -1.45
CA SER A 20 16.52 -16.91 -1.54
C SER A 20 16.42 -18.38 -1.13
N SER A 21 15.40 -18.75 -0.35
CA SER A 21 15.20 -20.13 0.10
C SER A 21 14.76 -21.09 -1.01
N GLY A 22 14.30 -20.57 -2.16
CA GLY A 22 13.78 -21.36 -3.27
C GLY A 22 12.46 -22.07 -2.98
N ARG A 23 11.76 -21.71 -1.88
CA ARG A 23 10.51 -22.35 -1.46
C ARG A 23 9.31 -21.64 -2.06
N ALA A 24 8.41 -22.42 -2.68
CA ALA A 24 7.09 -21.94 -3.05
C ALA A 24 6.15 -21.91 -1.83
N GLY A 25 5.20 -20.99 -1.82
CA GLY A 25 4.19 -20.90 -0.77
C GLY A 25 3.57 -19.53 -0.62
N ARG A 26 2.75 -19.39 0.42
CA ARG A 26 2.04 -18.16 0.75
C ARG A 26 2.68 -17.48 1.96
N PHE A 27 3.06 -16.24 1.81
CA PHE A 27 3.41 -15.32 2.88
C PHE A 27 2.20 -14.45 3.19
N SER A 28 1.75 -14.37 4.44
CA SER A 28 0.62 -13.53 4.86
C SER A 28 0.99 -12.68 6.06
N VAL A 29 0.45 -11.47 6.12
CA VAL A 29 0.64 -10.54 7.24
C VAL A 29 -0.72 -10.11 7.78
N GLU A 30 -0.93 -10.34 9.06
CA GLU A 30 -2.05 -9.78 9.82
C GLU A 30 -1.72 -8.35 10.24
N HIS A 31 -2.32 -7.41 9.52
CA HIS A 31 -2.18 -5.97 9.72
C HIS A 31 -3.37 -5.27 9.02
N PRO A 32 -3.85 -4.08 9.45
CA PRO A 32 -4.95 -3.39 8.77
C PRO A 32 -4.70 -3.09 7.29
N ARG A 33 -3.43 -2.84 6.93
CA ARG A 33 -2.92 -2.70 5.55
C ARG A 33 -2.29 -3.98 4.98
N GLY A 34 -2.46 -5.09 5.70
CA GLY A 34 -1.84 -6.39 5.42
C GLY A 34 -2.53 -7.16 4.30
N GLY A 35 -2.13 -8.42 4.14
CA GLY A 35 -2.53 -9.23 2.99
C GLY A 35 -1.61 -10.41 2.78
N ALA A 36 -1.52 -10.90 1.55
CA ALA A 36 -0.72 -12.07 1.21
C ALA A 36 0.06 -11.92 -0.10
N LEU A 37 1.21 -12.58 -0.15
CA LEU A 37 2.05 -12.79 -1.32
C LEU A 37 2.16 -14.29 -1.57
N TRP A 38 2.15 -14.70 -2.84
CA TRP A 38 2.47 -16.06 -3.23
C TRP A 38 3.79 -16.05 -3.97
N LEU A 39 4.62 -17.02 -3.60
CA LEU A 39 5.97 -17.19 -4.08
C LEU A 39 6.07 -18.49 -4.87
N ASP A 40 6.78 -18.42 -5.99
CA ASP A 40 7.45 -19.55 -6.62
C ASP A 40 8.97 -19.43 -6.32
N PRO A 41 9.79 -20.45 -6.57
CA PRO A 41 11.22 -20.41 -6.28
C PRO A 41 11.90 -19.17 -6.90
N GLY A 42 12.26 -18.20 -6.04
CA GLY A 42 12.93 -16.96 -6.46
C GLY A 42 12.03 -15.88 -7.08
N GLU A 43 10.70 -16.04 -7.04
CA GLU A 43 9.76 -15.15 -7.73
C GLU A 43 8.50 -14.87 -6.89
N VAL A 44 7.98 -13.64 -6.96
CA VAL A 44 6.62 -13.31 -6.50
C VAL A 44 5.67 -13.42 -7.68
N ILE A 45 4.68 -14.30 -7.56
CA ILE A 45 3.75 -14.64 -8.66
C ILE A 45 2.34 -14.06 -8.44
N HIS A 46 2.02 -13.71 -7.21
CA HIS A 46 0.74 -13.11 -6.86
C HIS A 46 0.84 -12.28 -5.58
N ALA A 47 -0.01 -11.27 -5.48
CA ALA A 47 -0.18 -10.44 -4.30
C ALA A 47 -1.65 -10.06 -4.15
N GLN A 48 -2.12 -9.99 -2.90
CA GLN A 48 -3.47 -9.58 -2.56
C GLN A 48 -3.48 -8.81 -1.24
N ALA A 49 -4.18 -7.67 -1.19
CA ALA A 49 -4.37 -6.86 0.01
C ALA A 49 -5.77 -6.23 -0.01
N GLY A 50 -6.69 -6.72 0.82
CA GLY A 50 -8.11 -6.36 0.72
C GLY A 50 -8.67 -6.68 -0.68
N SER A 51 -9.21 -5.67 -1.35
CA SER A 51 -9.71 -5.76 -2.74
C SER A 51 -8.61 -5.58 -3.80
N LEU A 52 -7.39 -5.20 -3.40
CA LEU A 52 -6.26 -5.01 -4.32
C LEU A 52 -5.64 -6.36 -4.71
N SER A 53 -5.13 -6.42 -5.94
CA SER A 53 -4.43 -7.58 -6.49
C SER A 53 -3.24 -7.15 -7.33
N GLY A 54 -2.23 -8.02 -7.45
CA GLY A 54 -1.04 -7.78 -8.27
C GLY A 54 -0.21 -6.59 -7.78
N GLU A 55 0.20 -5.70 -8.69
CA GLU A 55 1.12 -4.61 -8.37
C GLU A 55 0.58 -3.67 -7.28
N ALA A 56 -0.72 -3.35 -7.32
CA ALA A 56 -1.34 -2.49 -6.32
C ALA A 56 -1.30 -3.11 -4.92
N ALA A 57 -1.52 -4.43 -4.82
CA ALA A 57 -1.42 -5.16 -3.56
C ALA A 57 0.03 -5.24 -3.08
N LEU A 58 0.99 -5.53 -3.97
CA LEU A 58 2.41 -5.56 -3.62
C LEU A 58 2.88 -4.20 -3.10
N GLN A 59 2.49 -3.12 -3.79
CA GLN A 59 2.78 -1.76 -3.36
C GLN A 59 2.16 -1.49 -1.98
N MET A 60 0.92 -1.92 -1.72
CA MET A 60 0.29 -1.72 -0.42
C MET A 60 1.03 -2.46 0.71
N LEU A 61 1.44 -3.71 0.46
CA LEU A 61 2.20 -4.51 1.41
C LEU A 61 3.59 -3.94 1.70
N ALA A 62 4.20 -3.22 0.76
CA ALA A 62 5.46 -2.51 1.00
C ALA A 62 5.36 -1.36 2.04
N SER A 63 4.15 -0.94 2.40
CA SER A 63 3.90 0.06 3.46
C SER A 63 3.95 -0.50 4.89
N LEU A 64 4.09 -1.81 5.03
CA LEU A 64 4.00 -2.48 6.33
C LEU A 64 5.27 -2.22 7.15
N ASP A 65 5.06 -1.72 8.35
CA ASP A 65 6.05 -1.43 9.38
C ASP A 65 5.91 -2.34 10.61
N GLY A 66 4.90 -3.22 10.62
CA GLY A 66 4.62 -4.17 11.68
C GLY A 66 3.54 -5.18 11.29
N GLY A 67 3.20 -6.07 12.22
CA GLY A 67 2.17 -7.09 12.04
C GLY A 67 2.72 -8.51 12.10
N GLN A 68 1.85 -9.45 12.48
CA GLN A 68 2.21 -10.86 12.58
C GLN A 68 2.24 -11.48 11.18
N PHE A 69 3.37 -12.10 10.82
CA PHE A 69 3.51 -12.78 9.55
C PHE A 69 3.57 -14.29 9.70
N GLN A 70 3.15 -14.97 8.64
CA GLN A 70 3.24 -16.42 8.49
C GLN A 70 3.65 -16.78 7.06
N PHE A 71 4.50 -17.80 6.92
CA PHE A 71 4.79 -18.46 5.66
C PHE A 71 4.36 -19.93 5.68
N GLU A 72 3.49 -20.27 4.73
CA GLU A 72 2.92 -21.59 4.50
C GLU A 72 3.47 -22.16 3.19
N PRO A 73 4.33 -23.19 3.24
CA PRO A 73 4.90 -23.76 2.03
C PRO A 73 3.85 -24.50 1.20
N ASN A 74 4.07 -24.56 -0.11
CA ASN A 74 3.28 -25.35 -1.06
C ASN A 74 1.80 -24.96 -1.16
N LEU A 75 1.43 -23.73 -0.76
CA LEU A 75 0.10 -23.19 -1.06
C LEU A 75 0.04 -22.63 -2.48
N ILE A 76 -0.98 -23.09 -3.22
CA ILE A 76 -1.21 -22.71 -4.61
C ILE A 76 -1.79 -21.28 -4.67
N PRO A 77 -1.34 -20.43 -5.60
CA PRO A 77 -1.90 -19.11 -5.78
C PRO A 77 -3.31 -19.18 -6.39
N PRO A 78 -4.25 -18.31 -5.97
CA PRO A 78 -5.58 -18.22 -6.59
C PRO A 78 -5.52 -17.68 -8.03
N SER A 79 -4.47 -16.91 -8.36
CA SER A 79 -4.20 -16.40 -9.70
C SER A 79 -2.72 -16.06 -9.85
N ARG A 80 -2.23 -15.89 -11.09
CA ARG A 80 -0.88 -15.35 -11.35
C ARG A 80 -1.03 -13.94 -11.89
N THR A 81 -0.71 -12.94 -11.07
CA THR A 81 -0.85 -11.52 -11.42
C THR A 81 0.47 -10.78 -11.47
N LEU A 82 1.56 -11.44 -11.11
CA LEU A 82 2.92 -10.92 -11.08
C LEU A 82 3.88 -11.93 -11.72
N ALA A 83 5.00 -11.41 -12.21
CA ALA A 83 6.13 -12.19 -12.69
C ALA A 83 7.44 -11.47 -12.26
N LEU A 84 7.61 -11.29 -10.94
CA LEU A 84 8.69 -10.48 -10.38
C LEU A 84 9.75 -11.37 -9.72
N ARG A 85 10.90 -11.47 -10.40
CA ARG A 85 12.09 -12.14 -9.87
C ARG A 85 12.64 -11.41 -8.66
N ARG A 86 13.35 -12.15 -7.80
CA ARG A 86 13.90 -11.67 -6.52
C ARG A 86 14.44 -10.24 -6.54
N ASP A 87 15.43 -9.95 -7.38
CA ASP A 87 16.11 -8.64 -7.33
C ASP A 87 15.17 -7.50 -7.76
N ALA A 88 14.29 -7.75 -8.72
CA ALA A 88 13.26 -6.80 -9.14
C ALA A 88 12.21 -6.58 -8.04
N THR A 89 11.77 -7.65 -7.37
CA THR A 89 10.84 -7.57 -6.23
C THR A 89 11.44 -6.74 -5.10
N LEU A 90 12.66 -7.07 -4.66
CA LEU A 90 13.29 -6.39 -3.52
C LEU A 90 13.52 -4.91 -3.80
N ARG A 91 14.00 -4.57 -5.01
CA ARG A 91 14.15 -3.18 -5.44
C ARG A 91 12.82 -2.45 -5.45
N ARG A 92 11.79 -3.05 -6.06
CA ARG A 92 10.45 -2.45 -6.13
C ARG A 92 9.86 -2.22 -4.74
N MET A 93 9.96 -3.19 -3.84
CA MET A 93 9.46 -3.06 -2.47
C MET A 93 10.21 -1.98 -1.69
N LEU A 94 11.52 -1.81 -1.92
CA LEU A 94 12.30 -0.72 -1.32
C LEU A 94 11.82 0.64 -1.82
N ASP A 95 11.75 0.83 -3.13
CA ASP A 95 11.26 2.08 -3.75
C ASP A 95 9.83 2.41 -3.27
N ASP A 96 8.98 1.37 -3.16
CA ASP A 96 7.61 1.55 -2.69
C ASP A 96 7.55 1.90 -1.19
N ASN A 97 8.40 1.29 -0.36
CA ASN A 97 8.50 1.58 1.06
C ASN A 97 8.92 3.03 1.34
N GLU A 98 9.95 3.54 0.64
CA GLU A 98 10.41 4.92 0.80
C GLU A 98 9.30 5.94 0.48
N ALA A 99 8.56 5.70 -0.59
CA ALA A 99 7.43 6.57 -0.95
C ALA A 99 6.31 6.52 0.10
N TRP A 100 6.02 5.34 0.65
CA TRP A 100 5.04 5.19 1.73
C TRP A 100 5.45 5.92 3.00
N ILE A 101 6.73 5.93 3.37
CA ILE A 101 7.21 6.67 4.56
C ILE A 101 6.81 8.15 4.48
N VAL A 102 6.95 8.76 3.30
CA VAL A 102 6.60 10.17 3.11
C VAL A 102 5.08 10.39 3.18
N LEU A 103 4.30 9.48 2.61
CA LEU A 103 2.84 9.56 2.61
C LEU A 103 2.25 9.31 4.00
N LEU A 104 2.70 8.30 4.73
CA LEU A 104 2.21 7.99 6.07
C LEU A 104 2.52 9.10 7.08
N ARG A 105 3.62 9.86 6.89
CA ARG A 105 3.87 11.08 7.67
C ARG A 105 2.88 12.20 7.36
N SER A 106 2.46 12.32 6.11
CA SER A 106 1.49 13.35 5.67
C SER A 106 0.04 12.95 5.99
N PHE A 107 -0.23 11.66 6.06
CA PHE A 107 -1.55 11.05 6.28
C PHE A 107 -1.46 9.94 7.36
N PRO A 108 -1.18 10.31 8.63
CA PRO A 108 -0.91 9.34 9.68
C PRO A 108 -2.14 8.57 10.13
N ASP A 109 -3.33 9.18 10.06
CA ASP A 109 -4.57 8.57 10.52
C ASP A 109 -5.58 8.50 9.36
N TRP A 110 -5.91 7.27 8.97
CA TRP A 110 -6.82 7.01 7.86
C TRP A 110 -8.29 7.05 8.29
N GLU A 111 -8.58 7.09 9.59
CA GLU A 111 -9.94 7.19 10.13
C GLU A 111 -10.42 8.63 10.28
N LYS A 112 -9.52 9.59 10.09
CA LYS A 112 -9.85 11.00 10.20
C LYS A 112 -10.46 11.54 8.92
N PRO A 113 -11.43 12.47 9.05
CA PRO A 113 -12.06 13.09 7.89
C PRO A 113 -11.05 13.97 7.15
N VAL A 114 -11.08 13.89 5.81
CA VAL A 114 -10.37 14.85 4.96
C VAL A 114 -11.31 16.02 4.68
N ARG A 115 -10.83 17.26 4.79
CA ARG A 115 -11.65 18.46 4.57
C ARG A 115 -10.88 19.52 3.81
N PHE A 116 -11.62 20.37 3.07
CA PHE A 116 -11.06 21.61 2.55
C PHE A 116 -10.90 22.63 3.67
N THR A 117 -9.80 23.36 3.65
CA THR A 117 -9.56 24.47 4.58
C THR A 117 -10.12 25.77 4.01
N ALA A 118 -10.14 26.83 4.81
CA ALA A 118 -10.51 28.17 4.36
C ALA A 118 -9.58 28.74 3.25
N ARG A 119 -8.44 28.11 2.98
CA ARG A 119 -7.52 28.51 1.91
C ARG A 119 -7.92 27.97 0.54
N TRP A 120 -8.79 26.96 0.50
CA TRP A 120 -9.32 26.42 -0.76
C TRP A 120 -10.14 27.47 -1.50
N ASN A 121 -9.98 27.50 -2.83
CA ASN A 121 -10.82 28.31 -3.72
C ASN A 121 -11.11 27.52 -5.01
N ASP A 122 -12.27 27.79 -5.61
CA ASP A 122 -12.75 27.05 -6.79
C ASP A 122 -12.06 27.45 -8.10
N THR A 123 -11.16 28.43 -8.06
CA THR A 123 -10.39 28.88 -9.23
C THR A 123 -9.03 28.20 -9.35
N GLN A 124 -8.68 27.33 -8.40
CA GLN A 124 -7.41 26.64 -8.39
C GLN A 124 -7.30 25.65 -9.56
N PRO A 125 -6.29 25.77 -10.45
CA PRO A 125 -6.13 24.84 -11.55
C PRO A 125 -5.78 23.45 -11.02
N VAL A 126 -6.58 22.46 -11.41
CA VAL A 126 -6.38 21.05 -11.05
C VAL A 126 -6.44 20.18 -12.30
N THR A 127 -5.60 19.15 -12.33
CA THR A 127 -5.68 18.12 -13.35
C THR A 127 -6.95 17.27 -13.17
N ARG A 128 -7.34 16.51 -14.20
CA ARG A 128 -8.51 15.62 -14.12
C ARG A 128 -8.43 14.60 -12.97
N ASN A 129 -7.24 14.07 -12.70
CA ASN A 129 -7.04 13.11 -11.61
C ASN A 129 -7.17 13.78 -10.24
N GLN A 130 -6.62 14.99 -10.09
CA GLN A 130 -6.78 15.80 -8.89
C GLN A 130 -8.25 16.17 -8.66
N TYR A 131 -8.95 16.65 -9.67
CA TYR A 131 -10.38 16.95 -9.58
C TYR A 131 -11.19 15.75 -9.09
N ARG A 132 -10.96 14.56 -9.66
CA ARG A 132 -11.65 13.33 -9.22
C ARG A 132 -11.38 13.03 -7.75
N ALA A 133 -10.11 13.05 -7.32
CA ALA A 133 -9.77 12.78 -5.91
C ALA A 133 -10.37 13.83 -4.96
N LEU A 134 -10.29 15.10 -5.31
CA LEU A 134 -10.79 16.22 -4.50
C LEU A 134 -12.32 16.26 -4.44
N SER A 135 -13.01 15.84 -5.50
CA SER A 135 -14.48 15.78 -5.55
C SER A 135 -15.09 14.80 -4.54
N LEU A 136 -14.29 13.89 -3.97
CA LEU A 136 -14.72 12.94 -2.93
C LEU A 136 -14.64 13.51 -1.50
N ILE A 137 -13.98 14.66 -1.30
CA ILE A 137 -13.75 15.28 0.01
C ILE A 137 -15.02 15.91 0.65
N PRO A 138 -15.90 16.61 -0.09
CA PRO A 138 -17.02 17.35 0.51
C PRO A 138 -17.98 16.53 1.38
N ASP A 139 -18.00 15.21 1.22
CA ASP A 139 -18.87 14.30 1.98
C ASP A 139 -18.48 14.15 3.46
N GLY A 140 -17.41 14.80 3.93
CA GLY A 140 -16.92 14.66 5.31
C GLY A 140 -16.41 13.24 5.62
N VAL A 141 -16.07 12.49 4.57
CA VAL A 141 -15.62 11.09 4.64
C VAL A 141 -14.22 10.97 5.22
N THR A 142 -13.97 9.84 5.86
CA THR A 142 -12.62 9.49 6.33
C THR A 142 -11.69 9.26 5.15
N LEU A 143 -10.39 9.45 5.36
CA LEU A 143 -9.39 9.14 4.34
C LEU A 143 -9.55 7.70 3.83
N ARG A 144 -9.84 6.72 4.71
CA ARG A 144 -10.08 5.34 4.29
C ARG A 144 -11.23 5.21 3.30
N VAL A 145 -12.38 5.80 3.63
CA VAL A 145 -13.55 5.78 2.75
C VAL A 145 -13.25 6.48 1.42
N LEU A 146 -12.47 7.55 1.43
CA LEU A 146 -12.02 8.23 0.22
C LEU A 146 -11.15 7.31 -0.65
N LEU A 147 -10.18 6.61 -0.06
CA LEU A 147 -9.31 5.66 -0.78
C LEU A 147 -10.15 4.54 -1.41
N ASP A 148 -11.09 3.97 -0.66
CA ASP A 148 -11.96 2.88 -1.13
C ASP A 148 -12.89 3.34 -2.27
N ARG A 149 -13.48 4.55 -2.16
CA ARG A 149 -14.38 5.12 -3.19
C ARG A 149 -13.67 5.57 -4.45
N SER A 150 -12.37 5.87 -4.37
CA SER A 150 -11.60 6.36 -5.51
C SER A 150 -11.49 5.37 -6.68
N GLY A 151 -11.60 4.06 -6.37
CA GLY A 151 -11.33 2.99 -7.33
C GLY A 151 -9.87 2.92 -7.81
N LEU A 152 -8.97 3.68 -7.18
CA LEU A 152 -7.54 3.73 -7.50
C LEU A 152 -6.72 3.13 -6.36
N PRO A 153 -5.48 2.67 -6.63
CA PRO A 153 -4.55 2.25 -5.58
C PRO A 153 -4.35 3.35 -4.53
N PRO A 154 -4.38 3.02 -3.21
CA PRO A 154 -4.33 4.01 -2.14
C PRO A 154 -3.18 5.01 -2.25
N ARG A 155 -1.97 4.55 -2.59
CA ARG A 155 -0.81 5.43 -2.77
C ARG A 155 -1.03 6.46 -3.88
N GLN A 156 -1.60 6.06 -5.01
CA GLN A 156 -1.84 6.98 -6.13
C GLN A 156 -2.78 8.12 -5.73
N VAL A 157 -3.82 7.82 -4.95
CA VAL A 157 -4.75 8.81 -4.42
C VAL A 157 -4.03 9.74 -3.44
N MET A 158 -3.26 9.20 -2.50
CA MET A 158 -2.52 10.02 -1.54
C MET A 158 -1.46 10.90 -2.20
N ASP A 159 -0.73 10.39 -3.19
CA ASP A 159 0.21 11.18 -4.00
C ASP A 159 -0.51 12.32 -4.72
N THR A 160 -1.76 12.10 -5.16
CA THR A 160 -2.60 13.13 -5.79
C THR A 160 -3.05 14.19 -4.79
N LEU A 161 -3.35 13.81 -3.54
CA LEU A 161 -3.80 14.72 -2.48
C LEU A 161 -2.66 15.46 -1.78
N LYS A 162 -1.46 14.87 -1.71
CA LYS A 162 -0.31 15.38 -0.96
C LYS A 162 0.06 16.84 -1.26
N PRO A 163 0.08 17.33 -2.52
CA PRO A 163 0.38 18.73 -2.80
C PRO A 163 -0.61 19.70 -2.15
N PHE A 164 -1.90 19.34 -2.12
CA PHE A 164 -2.94 20.15 -1.49
C PHE A 164 -2.83 20.13 0.04
N MET A 165 -2.47 18.98 0.62
CA MET A 165 -2.19 18.87 2.05
C MET A 165 -1.01 19.75 2.46
N THR A 166 0.08 19.69 1.69
CA THR A 166 1.31 20.46 1.94
C THR A 166 1.07 21.97 1.79
N ALA A 167 0.22 22.37 0.84
CA ALA A 167 -0.19 23.76 0.65
C ALA A 167 -1.20 24.26 1.71
N GLY A 168 -1.68 23.38 2.60
CA GLY A 168 -2.69 23.69 3.61
C GLY A 168 -4.07 23.98 3.00
N LEU A 169 -4.36 23.43 1.82
CA LEU A 169 -5.64 23.56 1.11
C LEU A 169 -6.63 22.48 1.52
N ILE A 170 -6.11 21.34 1.97
CA ILE A 170 -6.86 20.29 2.64
C ILE A 170 -6.18 19.95 3.97
N GLU A 171 -6.94 19.38 4.89
CA GLU A 171 -6.45 18.90 6.18
C GLU A 171 -7.08 17.54 6.53
N VAL A 172 -6.41 16.78 7.39
CA VAL A 172 -6.91 15.54 8.01
C VAL A 172 -7.18 15.86 9.47
N GLY A 173 -8.45 15.78 9.89
CA GLY A 173 -8.93 16.25 11.20
C GLY A 173 -8.69 15.33 12.39
#